data_AF-V9L3E9-F1
#
_entry.id   AF-V9L3E9-F1
#
_cell.length_a   1.000
_cell.length_b   1.000
_cell.length_c   1.000
_cell.angle_alpha   90.00
_cell.angle_beta   90.00
_cell.angle_gamma   90.00
#
_symmetry.space_group_name_H-M   'P 1'
#
loop_
_entity.id
_entity.type
_entity.pdbx_description
1 polymer ?
#
loop_
_entity_poly.entity_id
_entity_poly.type
_entity_poly.pdbx_seq_one_letter_code
_entity_poly.pdbx_strand_id
1 'polypeptide(L)'
;VGGGEGVGRHRRRAPPLPPRLPTRWPLRLASRARTEKEEKLSQAYAISAGVSPEGQQLFQTIHKTLNDCKWQEKSILVMEEVVIVPPYQVENCRGKEGSALSHVRKIVEKHFRDLENQKLMQQRSQAQQTQKETALSS
;
A
#
# COMPACT_ATOMS: atom_id res chain seq x y z
N VAL A 1 -77.87 -5.98 -17.49
CA VAL A 1 -76.88 -5.06 -18.09
C VAL A 1 -75.91 -4.65 -17.00
N GLY A 2 -74.61 -4.74 -17.27
CA GLY A 2 -73.50 -4.59 -16.30
C GLY A 2 -72.87 -5.96 -16.03
N GLY A 3 -71.64 -6.28 -16.43
CA GLY A 3 -70.51 -5.48 -16.92
C GLY A 3 -69.27 -5.83 -16.10
N GLY A 4 -68.13 -6.05 -16.76
CA GLY A 4 -66.79 -6.15 -16.16
C GLY A 4 -66.36 -7.57 -15.79
N GLU A 5 -65.58 -8.27 -16.61
CA GLU A 5 -64.11 -8.16 -16.78
C GLU A 5 -63.28 -8.94 -15.74
N GLY A 6 -62.55 -9.94 -16.26
CA GLY A 6 -61.20 -10.32 -15.83
C GLY A 6 -61.08 -11.03 -14.48
N VAL A 7 -60.13 -11.93 -14.25
CA VAL A 7 -58.79 -12.04 -14.82
C VAL A 7 -58.26 -13.45 -14.57
N GLY A 8 -57.86 -14.13 -15.65
CA GLY A 8 -57.00 -15.30 -15.55
C GLY A 8 -55.63 -14.86 -15.04
N ARG A 9 -55.30 -15.18 -13.78
CA ARG A 9 -53.92 -15.07 -13.31
C ARG A 9 -53.17 -16.35 -13.63
N HIS A 10 -52.74 -16.43 -14.89
CA HIS A 10 -51.60 -17.23 -15.29
C HIS A 10 -50.47 -16.99 -14.30
N ARG A 11 -49.99 -18.09 -13.70
CA ARG A 11 -48.74 -18.11 -12.93
C ARG A 11 -47.64 -17.55 -13.83
N ARG A 12 -47.28 -16.28 -13.66
CA ARG A 12 -46.08 -15.71 -14.28
C ARG A 12 -44.90 -16.40 -13.60
N ARG A 13 -44.41 -17.45 -14.25
CA ARG A 13 -43.12 -18.07 -13.95
C ARG A 13 -42.09 -16.96 -14.10
N ALA A 14 -41.53 -16.50 -12.99
CA ALA A 14 -40.46 -15.51 -13.01
C ALA A 14 -39.31 -16.05 -13.89
N PRO A 15 -38.70 -15.22 -14.76
CA PRO A 15 -37.56 -15.66 -15.54
C PRO A 15 -36.42 -16.11 -14.61
N PRO A 16 -35.66 -17.16 -14.97
CA PRO A 16 -34.53 -17.60 -14.16
C PRO A 16 -33.53 -16.46 -14.03
N LEU A 17 -33.18 -16.17 -12.79
CA LEU A 17 -32.21 -15.14 -12.43
C LEU A 17 -30.89 -15.45 -13.15
N PRO A 18 -30.22 -14.46 -13.79
CA PRO A 18 -28.93 -14.70 -14.42
C PRO A 18 -27.92 -15.19 -13.38
N PRO A 19 -27.00 -16.11 -13.74
CA PRO A 19 -25.96 -16.57 -12.84
C PRO A 19 -25.17 -15.37 -12.32
N ARG A 20 -25.08 -15.23 -11.00
CA ARG A 20 -24.32 -14.17 -10.33
C ARG A 20 -22.87 -14.27 -10.81
N LEU A 21 -22.42 -13.27 -11.55
CA LEU A 21 -21.00 -13.11 -11.88
C LEU A 21 -20.21 -13.09 -10.56
N PRO A 22 -19.06 -13.78 -10.45
CA PRO A 22 -18.22 -13.63 -9.28
C PRO A 22 -17.80 -12.17 -9.24
N THR A 23 -18.24 -11.44 -8.22
CA THR A 23 -17.75 -10.10 -7.92
C THR A 23 -16.27 -10.27 -7.58
N ARG A 24 -15.42 -10.26 -8.60
CA ARG A 24 -13.98 -10.08 -8.50
C ARG A 24 -13.77 -8.62 -8.11
N TRP A 25 -14.19 -8.29 -6.91
CA TRP A 25 -13.69 -7.13 -6.20
C TRP A 25 -12.17 -7.27 -6.20
N PRO A 26 -11.40 -6.32 -6.75
CA PRO A 26 -9.98 -6.33 -6.55
C PRO A 26 -9.75 -6.19 -5.04
N LEU A 27 -9.43 -7.30 -4.39
CA LEU A 27 -8.87 -7.32 -3.03
C LEU A 27 -7.42 -6.82 -3.09
N ARG A 28 -7.28 -5.59 -3.55
CA ARG A 28 -6.13 -4.71 -3.48
C ARG A 28 -6.77 -3.36 -3.33
N LEU A 29 -6.69 -2.74 -2.15
CA LEU A 29 -6.89 -1.31 -1.83
C LEU A 29 -7.29 -1.07 -0.34
N ALA A 30 -7.36 -2.10 0.51
CA ALA A 30 -7.82 -1.92 1.90
C ALA A 30 -6.71 -1.65 2.94
N SER A 31 -5.68 -0.87 2.62
CA SER A 31 -4.65 -0.50 3.62
C SER A 31 -4.20 0.96 3.61
N ARG A 32 -4.83 1.83 2.81
CA ARG A 32 -4.38 3.23 2.62
C ARG A 32 -5.15 4.27 3.45
N ALA A 33 -6.33 3.94 3.98
CA ALA A 33 -7.31 4.94 4.42
C ALA A 33 -7.15 5.49 5.85
N ARG A 34 -6.11 5.12 6.63
CA ARG A 34 -5.95 5.61 8.02
C ARG A 34 -4.72 6.46 8.28
N THR A 35 -3.79 6.52 7.32
CA THR A 35 -2.46 7.11 7.54
C THR A 35 -2.35 8.54 6.99
N GLU A 36 -3.35 8.99 6.23
CA GLU A 36 -3.27 10.20 5.39
C GLU A 36 -3.10 11.55 6.11
N LYS A 37 -3.53 11.72 7.35
CA LYS A 37 -3.61 13.07 7.95
C LYS A 37 -2.28 13.55 8.52
N GLU A 38 -1.56 12.69 9.23
CA GLU A 38 -0.22 12.98 9.75
C GLU A 38 0.87 12.79 8.70
N GLU A 39 0.67 11.82 7.79
CA GLU A 39 1.55 11.62 6.64
C GLU A 39 1.63 12.88 5.76
N LYS A 40 0.55 13.64 5.56
CA LYS A 40 0.59 14.85 4.72
C LYS A 40 1.50 15.94 5.27
N LEU A 41 1.53 16.15 6.59
CA LEU A 41 2.42 17.14 7.22
C LEU A 41 3.88 16.65 7.19
N SER A 42 4.07 15.40 7.56
CA SER A 42 5.37 14.72 7.53
C SER A 42 5.97 14.67 6.12
N GLN A 43 5.15 14.41 5.10
CA GLN A 43 5.53 14.38 3.70
C GLN A 43 5.81 15.78 3.16
N ALA A 44 4.99 16.78 3.50
CA ALA A 44 5.27 18.18 3.13
C ALA A 44 6.61 18.65 3.72
N TYR A 45 6.92 18.25 4.95
CA TYR A 45 8.21 18.51 5.57
C TYR A 45 9.35 17.81 4.83
N ALA A 46 9.23 16.51 4.54
CA ALA A 46 10.24 15.76 3.80
C ALA A 46 10.50 16.35 2.40
N ILE A 47 9.45 16.77 1.70
CA ILE A 47 9.57 17.46 0.39
C ILE A 47 10.29 18.80 0.56
N SER A 48 9.90 19.60 1.55
CA SER A 48 10.51 20.90 1.84
C SER A 48 11.99 20.77 2.24
N ALA A 49 12.33 19.74 3.01
CA ALA A 49 13.68 19.42 3.43
C ALA A 49 14.53 18.77 2.31
N GLY A 50 13.95 18.47 1.15
CA GLY A 50 14.66 17.83 0.03
C GLY A 50 15.06 16.38 0.32
N VAL A 51 14.25 15.66 1.09
CA VAL A 51 14.47 14.24 1.40
C VAL A 51 14.17 13.37 0.18
N SER A 52 15.09 12.46 -0.14
CA SER A 52 14.96 11.52 -1.24
C SER A 52 13.72 10.60 -1.10
N PRO A 53 13.12 10.15 -2.20
CA PRO A 53 11.94 9.28 -2.17
C PRO A 53 12.17 7.96 -1.42
N GLU A 54 13.42 7.49 -1.33
CA GLU A 54 13.83 6.35 -0.52
C GLU A 54 13.61 6.62 0.99
N GLY A 55 14.03 7.79 1.47
CA GLY A 55 13.85 8.19 2.87
C GLY A 55 12.38 8.35 3.24
N GLN A 56 11.56 8.89 2.33
CA GLN A 56 10.12 9.03 2.53
C GLN A 56 9.42 7.67 2.67
N GLN A 57 9.82 6.68 1.86
CA GLN A 57 9.28 5.32 1.92
C GLN A 57 9.74 4.57 3.18
N LEU A 58 10.99 4.78 3.59
CA LEU A 58 11.51 4.21 4.81
C LEU A 58 10.76 4.78 6.03
N PHE A 59 10.59 6.10 6.12
CA PHE A 59 9.82 6.74 7.18
C PHE A 59 8.43 6.15 7.29
N GLN A 60 7.70 6.01 6.17
CA GLN A 60 6.38 5.40 6.16
C GLN A 60 6.39 3.95 6.69
N THR A 61 7.42 3.17 6.34
CA THR A 61 7.54 1.78 6.78
C THR A 61 7.81 1.70 8.29
N ILE A 62 8.68 2.58 8.78
CA ILE A 62 8.98 2.70 10.21
C ILE A 62 7.72 3.18 10.94
N HIS A 63 7.09 4.27 10.51
CA HIS A 63 5.89 4.85 11.11
C HIS A 63 4.72 3.85 11.18
N LYS A 64 4.60 2.95 10.19
CA LYS A 64 3.62 1.87 10.20
C LYS A 64 3.90 0.78 11.23
N THR A 65 5.18 0.55 11.54
CA THR A 65 5.60 -0.47 12.51
C THR A 65 5.69 0.10 13.92
N LEU A 66 6.14 1.35 14.02
CA LEU A 66 6.41 2.12 15.22
C LEU A 66 5.78 3.51 15.02
N ASN A 67 4.66 3.77 15.67
CA ASN A 67 4.00 5.08 15.59
C ASN A 67 4.83 6.21 16.22
N ASP A 68 5.80 5.87 17.07
CA ASP A 68 6.67 6.84 17.74
C ASP A 68 7.90 7.16 16.88
N CYS A 69 7.67 7.81 15.72
CA CYS A 69 8.77 8.35 14.91
C CYS A 69 8.44 9.73 14.36
N LYS A 70 9.45 10.60 14.34
CA LYS A 70 9.35 12.01 13.95
C LYS A 70 10.43 12.33 12.91
N TRP A 71 10.17 13.33 12.08
CA TRP A 71 11.23 13.92 11.25
C TRP A 71 12.06 14.90 12.08
N GLN A 72 13.36 14.83 11.90
CA GLN A 72 14.34 15.77 12.44
C GLN A 72 15.20 16.25 11.27
N GLU A 73 14.82 17.37 10.65
CA GLU A 73 15.46 17.92 9.45
C GLU A 73 15.41 16.96 8.26
N LYS A 74 16.53 16.29 7.97
CA LYS A 74 16.63 15.23 6.96
C LYS A 74 16.72 13.85 7.60
N SER A 75 16.74 13.77 8.93
CA SER A 75 16.92 12.52 9.67
C SER A 75 15.58 12.04 10.23
N ILE A 76 15.47 10.75 10.49
CA ILE A 76 14.29 10.14 11.11
C ILE A 76 14.64 9.81 12.56
N LEU A 77 13.92 10.41 13.50
CA LEU A 77 14.06 10.13 14.93
C LEU A 77 12.99 9.12 15.35
N VAL A 78 13.40 7.96 15.85
CA VAL A 78 12.55 6.85 16.26
C VAL A 78 12.68 6.68 17.77
N MET A 79 11.53 6.72 18.48
CA MET A 79 11.43 6.60 19.93
C MET A 79 12.31 7.58 20.72
N GLU A 80 12.74 8.68 20.11
CA GLU A 80 13.73 9.63 20.67
C GLU A 80 15.08 9.00 21.08
N GLU A 81 15.32 7.73 20.71
CA GLU A 81 16.52 6.96 21.05
C GLU A 81 17.40 6.63 19.84
N VAL A 82 16.79 6.56 18.64
CA VAL A 82 17.46 6.16 17.40
C VAL A 82 17.24 7.22 16.31
N VAL A 83 18.32 7.70 15.71
CA VAL A 83 18.37 8.64 14.60
C VAL A 83 18.88 7.94 13.34
N ILE A 84 18.11 8.01 12.26
CA ILE A 84 18.51 7.49 10.95
C ILE A 84 18.86 8.67 10.06
N VAL A 85 20.12 8.76 9.66
CA VAL A 85 20.62 9.84 8.79
C VAL A 85 20.67 9.40 7.31
N PRO A 86 20.51 10.30 6.34
CA PRO A 86 20.76 10.02 4.93
C PRO A 86 22.17 9.43 4.72
N PRO A 87 22.40 8.47 3.80
CA PRO A 87 21.48 7.80 2.85
C PRO A 87 20.49 6.75 3.41
N TYR A 88 20.07 6.82 4.68
CA TYR A 88 19.00 5.99 5.26
C TYR A 88 19.26 4.48 5.20
N GLN A 89 20.53 4.09 5.34
CA GLN A 89 20.94 2.69 5.38
C GLN A 89 20.90 2.13 6.80
N VAL A 90 20.92 0.79 6.91
CA VAL A 90 21.03 0.08 8.20
C VAL A 90 22.27 0.51 8.99
N GLU A 91 23.35 0.84 8.29
CA GLU A 91 24.62 1.30 8.87
C GLU A 91 24.54 2.74 9.39
N ASN A 92 23.64 3.54 8.84
CA ASN A 92 23.44 4.95 9.18
C ASN A 92 22.40 5.15 10.29
N CYS A 93 21.94 4.06 10.90
CA CYS A 93 21.14 4.08 12.11
C CYS A 93 22.08 4.33 13.29
N ARG A 94 22.03 5.55 13.84
CA ARG A 94 22.75 5.98 15.04
C ARG A 94 21.77 6.00 16.21
N GLY A 95 22.19 5.67 17.40
CA GLY A 95 21.30 5.69 18.55
C GLY A 95 21.91 5.00 19.75
N LYS A 96 21.15 4.97 20.83
CA LYS A 96 21.54 4.24 22.02
C LYS A 96 21.64 2.75 21.68
N GLU A 97 22.77 2.13 22.01
CA GLU A 97 22.97 0.70 21.77
C GLU A 97 21.96 -0.10 22.62
N GLY A 98 21.13 -0.91 21.97
CA GLY A 98 20.04 -1.59 22.65
C GLY A 98 19.08 -2.33 21.69
N SER A 99 18.02 -2.88 22.27
CA SER A 99 16.98 -3.60 21.53
C SER A 99 16.29 -2.71 20.50
N ALA A 100 16.10 -1.42 20.79
CA ALA A 100 15.50 -0.43 19.89
C ALA A 100 16.31 -0.30 18.58
N LEU A 101 17.63 -0.08 18.68
CA LEU A 101 18.50 0.04 17.51
C LEU A 101 18.50 -1.24 16.66
N SER A 102 18.55 -2.41 17.31
CA SER A 102 18.46 -3.71 16.62
C SER A 102 17.12 -3.87 15.90
N HIS A 103 16.03 -3.45 16.54
CA HIS A 103 14.69 -3.50 15.95
C HIS A 103 14.57 -2.59 14.73
N VAL A 104 15.05 -1.34 14.85
CA VAL A 104 15.06 -0.38 13.74
C VAL A 104 15.87 -0.92 12.55
N ARG A 105 17.07 -1.46 12.79
CA ARG A 105 17.90 -2.07 11.73
C ARG A 105 17.15 -3.20 11.00
N LYS A 106 16.44 -4.06 11.72
CA LYS A 106 15.61 -5.12 11.12
C LYS A 106 14.47 -4.57 10.26
N ILE A 107 13.81 -3.50 10.69
CA ILE A 107 12.77 -2.84 9.89
C ILE A 107 13.36 -2.29 8.60
N VAL A 108 14.50 -1.59 8.69
CA VAL A 108 15.19 -1.00 7.54
C VAL A 108 15.64 -2.09 6.56
N GLU A 109 16.25 -3.17 7.05
CA GLU A 109 16.65 -4.31 6.22
C GLU A 109 15.44 -4.96 5.52
N LYS A 110 14.36 -5.20 6.27
CA LYS A 110 13.12 -5.72 5.71
C LYS A 110 12.55 -4.79 4.64
N HIS A 111 12.60 -3.47 4.85
CA HIS A 111 12.15 -2.49 3.88
C HIS A 111 12.86 -2.64 2.52
N PHE A 112 14.19 -2.72 2.52
CA PHE A 112 14.96 -2.93 1.28
C PHE A 112 14.61 -4.25 0.59
N ARG A 113 14.45 -5.33 1.36
CA ARG A 113 14.04 -6.64 0.83
C ARG A 113 12.63 -6.60 0.23
N ASP A 114 11.69 -5.93 0.88
CA ASP A 114 10.31 -5.77 0.38
C ASP A 114 10.27 -4.90 -0.89
N LEU A 115 11.12 -3.87 -1.00
CA LEU A 115 11.26 -3.06 -2.22
C LEU A 115 11.79 -3.89 -3.39
N GLU A 116 12.84 -4.69 -3.17
CA GLU A 116 13.40 -5.58 -4.20
C GLU A 116 12.36 -6.60 -4.67
N ASN A 117 11.66 -7.24 -3.73
CA ASN A 117 10.59 -8.17 -4.03
C ASN A 117 9.45 -7.52 -4.84
N GLN A 118 9.04 -6.31 -4.48
CA GLN A 118 8.03 -5.57 -5.25
C GLN A 118 8.50 -5.29 -6.67
N LYS A 119 9.74 -4.84 -6.84
CA LYS A 119 10.32 -4.56 -8.16
C LYS A 119 10.38 -5.81 -9.03
N LEU A 120 10.79 -6.95 -8.45
CA LEU A 120 10.83 -8.23 -9.15
C LEU A 120 9.43 -8.70 -9.57
N MET A 121 8.44 -8.58 -8.70
CA MET A 121 7.05 -8.93 -8.99
C MET A 121 6.45 -8.04 -10.08
N GLN A 122 6.81 -6.75 -10.08
CA GLN A 122 6.38 -5.80 -11.11
C GLN A 122 7.00 -6.11 -12.47
N GLN A 123 8.30 -6.42 -12.53
CA GLN A 123 8.95 -6.86 -13.78
C GLN A 123 8.34 -8.14 -14.34
N ARG A 124 8.08 -9.14 -13.49
CA ARG A 124 7.44 -10.40 -13.89
C ARG A 124 6.06 -10.17 -14.49
N SER A 125 5.27 -9.28 -13.89
CA SER A 125 3.93 -8.95 -14.37
C SER A 125 3.97 -8.24 -15.73
N GLN A 126 4.90 -7.29 -15.92
CA GLN A 126 5.08 -6.59 -17.18
C GLN A 126 5.54 -7.53 -18.30
N ALA A 127 6.51 -8.41 -18.03
CA ALA A 127 6.99 -9.38 -19.02
C ALA A 127 5.89 -10.33 -19.52
N GLN A 128 5.01 -10.78 -18.62
CA GLN A 128 3.86 -11.62 -18.97
C GLN A 128 2.80 -10.86 -19.79
N GLN A 129 2.67 -9.55 -19.58
CA GLN A 129 1.71 -8.71 -20.29
C GLN A 129 2.22 -8.37 -21.69
N THR A 130 3.49 -7.98 -21.81
CA THR A 130 4.15 -7.76 -23.11
C THR A 130 4.11 -9.01 -23.98
N GLN A 131 4.36 -10.20 -23.42
CA GLN A 131 4.27 -11.45 -24.18
C GLN A 131 2.87 -11.75 -24.72
N LYS A 132 1.81 -11.44 -23.94
CA LYS A 132 0.42 -11.61 -24.37
C LYS A 132 0.04 -10.63 -25.48
N GLU A 133 0.51 -9.39 -25.41
CA GLU A 133 0.24 -8.37 -26.43
C GLU A 133 0.98 -8.66 -27.74
N THR A 134 2.23 -9.13 -27.69
CA THR A 134 2.97 -9.55 -28.90
C THR A 134 2.36 -10.78 -29.58
N ALA A 135 1.78 -11.70 -28.81
CA ALA A 135 1.12 -12.89 -29.35
C ALA A 135 -0.26 -12.63 -29.97
N LEU A 136 -0.95 -11.54 -29.58
CA LEU A 136 -2.25 -11.15 -30.14
C LEU A 136 -2.15 -10.30 -31.41
N SER A 137 -0.97 -9.73 -31.67
CA SER A 137 -0.73 -8.85 -32.82
C SER A 137 -0.05 -9.56 -34.00
N SER A 138 0.19 -10.88 -33.90
CA SER A 138 0.77 -11.72 -34.95
C SER A 138 -0.29 -12.62 -35.60
#